data_AF-A0A6J7L7J3-F1
#
_entry.id   AF-A0A6J7L7J3-F1
#
_cell.length_a   1.000
_cell.length_b   1.000
_cell.length_c   1.000
_cell.angle_alpha   90.00
_cell.angle_beta   90.00
_cell.angle_gamma   90.00
#
_symmetry.space_group_name_H-M   'P 1'
#
loop_
_entity.id
_entity.type
_entity.pdbx_description
1 polymer ?
#
loop_
_entity_poly.entity_id
_entity_poly.type
_entity_poly.pdbx_seq_one_letter_code
_entity_poly.pdbx_strand_id
1 'polypeptide(L)' 'MGIEVETVGTTSLTTRERVILPSGEVAAEARVVMVQWDVASHSPRAFTAEERAALEASRGLTGV' A
#
# COMPACT_ATOMS: atom_id res chain seq x y z
N MET A 1 -5.32 12.70 5.06
CA MET A 1 -5.59 11.27 4.76
C MET A 1 -4.25 10.58 4.83
N GLY A 2 -4.12 9.56 5.68
CA GLY A 2 -2.87 8.80 5.85
C GLY A 2 -2.95 7.46 5.14
N ILE A 3 -1.88 7.08 4.46
CA ILE A 3 -1.70 5.76 3.85
C ILE A 3 -0.40 5.20 4.38
N GLU A 4 -0.44 3.97 4.88
CA GLU A 4 0.72 3.25 5.39
C GLU A 4 0.85 1.91 4.68
N VAL A 5 2.06 1.57 4.23
CA VAL A 5 2.35 0.23 3.74
C VAL A 5 2.50 -0.74 4.91
N GLU A 6 1.58 -1.69 5.02
CA GLU A 6 1.59 -2.68 6.10
C GLU A 6 2.43 -3.91 5.72
N THR A 7 2.24 -4.44 4.50
CA THR A 7 2.90 -5.66 4.03
C THR A 7 3.14 -5.63 2.52
N VAL A 8 4.34 -6.02 2.10
CA VAL A 8 4.70 -6.21 0.69
C VAL A 8 4.87 -7.71 0.40
N GLY A 9 3.92 -8.28 -0.33
CA GLY A 9 3.95 -9.67 -0.82
C GLY A 9 4.77 -9.81 -2.10
N THR A 10 4.64 -10.95 -2.80
CA THR A 10 5.33 -11.18 -4.08
C THR A 10 4.71 -10.38 -5.22
N THR A 11 3.38 -10.40 -5.32
CA THR A 11 2.59 -9.75 -6.38
C THR A 11 1.62 -8.71 -5.83
N SER A 12 1.56 -8.52 -4.52
CA SER A 12 0.54 -7.69 -3.88
C SER A 12 1.09 -6.84 -2.74
N LEU A 13 0.42 -5.74 -2.46
CA LEU A 13 0.73 -4.78 -1.42
C LEU A 13 -0.52 -4.61 -0.53
N THR A 14 -0.35 -4.62 0.78
CA THR A 14 -1.41 -4.27 1.72
C THR A 14 -1.13 -2.89 2.32
N THR A 15 -2.11 -2.00 2.25
CA THR A 15 -2.09 -0.68 2.90
C THR A 15 -3.11 -0.60 4.02
N ARG A 16 -2.78 0.23 5.02
CA ARG A 16 -3.70 0.72 6.05
C ARG A 16 -3.95 2.19 5.80
N GLU A 17 -5.20 2.55 5.57
CA GLU A 17 -5.59 3.89 5.11
C GLU A 17 -6.54 4.53 6.11
N ARG A 18 -6.32 5.81 6.43
CA ARG A 18 -7.11 6.55 7.41
C ARG A 18 -7.51 7.92 6.91
N VAL A 19 -8.78 8.28 7.08
CA VAL A 19 -9.25 9.65 6.95
C VAL A 19 -9.21 10.29 8.33
N ILE A 20 -8.42 11.35 8.47
CA ILE A 20 -8.22 12.06 9.74
C ILE A 20 -8.92 13.42 9.64
N LEU A 21 -9.77 13.73 10.61
CA LEU A 21 -10.43 15.03 10.75
C LEU A 21 -9.44 16.08 11.27
N PRO A 22 -9.73 17.39 11.12
CA PRO A 22 -8.89 18.44 11.70
C PRO A 22 -8.70 18.33 13.23
N SER A 23 -9.62 17.65 13.93
CA SER A 23 -9.51 17.35 15.37
C SER A 23 -8.46 16.29 15.71
N GLY A 24 -7.92 15.59 14.71
CA GLY A 24 -7.03 14.42 14.88
C GLY A 24 -7.78 13.10 15.00
N GLU A 25 -9.11 13.10 15.03
CA GLU A 25 -9.92 11.88 15.07
C GLU A 25 -9.91 11.15 13.71
N VAL A 26 -9.88 9.82 13.74
CA VAL A 26 -10.02 8.99 12.54
C VAL A 26 -11.51 8.86 12.20
N ALA A 27 -11.95 9.50 11.13
CA ALA A 27 -13.32 9.41 10.64
C ALA A 27 -13.61 8.10 9.89
N ALA A 28 -12.59 7.51 9.25
CA ALA A 28 -12.71 6.26 8.54
C ALA A 28 -11.36 5.56 8.46
N GLU A 29 -11.39 4.23 8.42
CA GLU A 29 -10.22 3.39 8.28
C GLU A 29 -10.51 2.23 7.32
N ALA A 30 -9.53 1.91 6.48
CA ALA A 30 -9.59 0.78 5.56
C ALA A 30 -8.28 -0.01 5.56
N ARG A 31 -8.40 -1.30 5.28
CA ARG A 31 -7.27 -2.17 4.91
C ARG A 31 -7.49 -2.58 3.46
N VAL A 32 -6.54 -2.24 2.60
CA VAL A 32 -6.67 -2.46 1.15
C VAL A 32 -5.57 -3.41 0.68
N VAL A 33 -5.93 -4.37 -0.17
CA VAL A 33 -4.96 -5.23 -0.84
C VAL A 33 -4.97 -4.88 -2.33
N MET A 34 -3.83 -4.45 -2.84
CA MET A 34 -3.61 -4.17 -4.26
C MET A 34 -2.75 -5.27 -4.87
N VAL A 35 -3.11 -5.74 -6.05
CA VAL A 35 -2.34 -6.74 -6.81
C VAL A 35 -1.72 -6.07 -8.01
N GLN A 36 -0.42 -6.29 -8.21
CA GLN A 36 0.27 -5.82 -9.40
C GLN A 36 -0.10 -6.71 -10.58
N TRP A 37 -0.83 -6.14 -11.53
CA TRP A 37 -1.41 -6.85 -12.66
C TRP A 37 -0.64 -6.53 -13.93
N ASP A 38 -0.25 -7.56 -14.67
CA ASP A 38 0.25 -7.41 -16.03
C ASP A 38 -0.92 -7.57 -17.01
N VAL A 39 -1.18 -6.50 -17.77
CA VAL A 39 -2.25 -6.45 -18.76
C VAL A 39 -1.94 -7.37 -19.94
N ALA A 40 -0.66 -7.52 -20.32
CA ALA A 40 -0.28 -8.31 -21.50
C ALA A 40 -0.50 -9.80 -21.28
N SER A 41 -0.04 -10.33 -20.14
CA SER A 41 -0.29 -11.72 -19.75
C SER A 41 -1.66 -11.95 -19.10
N HIS A 42 -2.39 -10.87 -18.79
CA HIS A 42 -3.65 -10.89 -18.06
C HIS A 42 -3.53 -11.73 -16.76
N SER A 43 -2.47 -11.48 -16.01
CA SER A 43 -2.14 -12.22 -14.79
C SER A 43 -1.40 -11.35 -13.77
N PRO A 44 -1.35 -11.74 -12.48
CA PRO A 44 -0.52 -11.04 -11.50
C PRO A 44 0.95 -11.19 -11.85
N ARG A 45 1.71 -10.09 -11.77
CA ARG A 45 3.18 -10.13 -11.90
C ARG A 45 3.85 -9.89 -10.56
N ALA A 46 5.03 -10.49 -10.39
CA ALA A 46 5.87 -10.17 -9.26
C ALA A 46 6.37 -8.72 -9.34
N PHE A 47 6.55 -8.10 -8.18
CA PHE A 47 7.36 -6.88 -8.09
C PHE A 47 8.80 -7.18 -8.48
N THR A 48 9.45 -6.24 -9.17
CA THR A 48 10.91 -6.31 -9.35
C THR A 48 11.60 -6.07 -8.00
N ALA A 49 12.91 -6.35 -7.93
CA ALA A 49 13.69 -6.10 -6.72
C ALA A 49 13.67 -4.61 -6.34
N GLU A 50 13.74 -3.72 -7.33
CA GLU A 50 13.72 -2.27 -7.15
C GLU A 50 12.35 -1.78 -6.68
N GLU A 51 11.27 -2.24 -7.31
CA GLU A 51 9.90 -1.93 -6.89
C GLU A 51 9.65 -2.39 -5.46
N ARG A 52 10.06 -3.63 -5.14
CA ARG A 52 9.94 -4.17 -3.80
C ARG A 52 10.71 -3.34 -2.78
N ALA A 53 11.95 -2.97 -3.09
CA ALA A 53 12.77 -2.15 -2.19
C ALA A 53 12.14 -0.78 -1.92
N ALA A 54 11.58 -0.12 -2.93
CA ALA A 54 10.88 1.16 -2.78
C ALA A 54 9.61 1.04 -1.92
N LEU A 55 8.83 -0.03 -2.12
CA LEU A 55 7.61 -0.29 -1.33
C LEU A 55 7.95 -0.61 0.14
N GLU A 56 8.97 -1.43 0.38
CA GLU A 56 9.42 -1.75 1.73
C GLU A 56 10.01 -0.53 2.44
N ALA A 57 10.72 0.35 1.72
CA ALA A 57 11.21 1.62 2.26
C ALA A 57 10.06 2.58 2.64
N SER A 58 8.86 2.37 2.09
CA SER A 58 7.66 3.16 2.40
C SER A 58 6.87 2.61 3.59
N ARG A 59 7.33 1.52 4.21
CA ARG A 59 6.71 0.95 5.42
C ARG A 59 6.87 1.88 6.60
N GLY A 60 5.78 2.09 7.34
CA GLY A 60 5.77 2.98 8.50
C GLY A 60 5.87 4.47 8.16
N LEU A 61 5.91 4.86 6.87
CA LEU A 61 5.70 6.24 6.48
C LEU A 61 4.20 6.55 6.62
N THR A 62 3.80 7.10 7.77
CA THR A 62 2.52 7.81 7.87
C THR A 62 2.62 9.06 7.03
N GLY A 63 1.83 9.13 5.95
CA GLY A 63 1.65 10.38 5.19
C GLY A 63 1.38 11.55 6.13
N VAL A 64 2.27 12.54 6.11
CA VAL A 64 2.17 13.82 6.81
C VAL A 64 1.11 14.69 6.13
#